data_AF-A0A1L8I5H5-F1
#
_entry.id   AF-A0A1L8I5H5-F1
#
_cell.length_a   1.000
_cell.length_b   1.000
_cell.length_c   1.000
_cell.angle_alpha   90.00
_cell.angle_beta   90.00
_cell.angle_gamma   90.00
#
_symmetry.space_group_name_H-M   'P 1'
#
loop_
_entity.id
_entity.type
_entity.pdbx_description
1 polymer ?
#
loop_
_entity_poly.entity_id
_entity_poly.type
_entity_poly.pdbx_seq_one_letter_code
_entity_poly.pdbx_strand_id
1 'polypeptide(L)'
;MPVGYSARCRVCNSAYRAEIEKWCKEEGLSPRAASARLLEQYKEKISHKSIWQHMTEHFDVRAEAREQYQRSKEQMQQLVEKRLSDIEMLDDIAYGSFELNRAARAWLRELVQDRNKKIPKALVDLISTTAAEVRQHLKAKQELLGEDPANDIADALRTLWGDDDVDDKAKAAPD
;
A
#
# COMPACT_ATOMS: atom_id res chain seq x y z
N MET A 1 8.19 -1.85 -18.40
CA MET A 1 8.96 -0.76 -19.06
C MET A 1 10.09 -0.37 -18.13
N PRO A 2 11.38 -0.45 -18.51
CA PRO A 2 12.46 -0.16 -17.58
C PRO A 2 12.50 1.34 -17.26
N VAL A 3 12.26 1.67 -15.99
CA VAL A 3 12.28 3.04 -15.46
C VAL A 3 13.71 3.60 -15.55
N GLY A 4 13.84 4.83 -16.04
CA GLY A 4 15.13 5.53 -16.20
C GLY A 4 15.85 5.30 -17.54
N TYR A 5 15.13 4.91 -18.59
CA TYR A 5 15.63 4.90 -19.96
C TYR A 5 15.05 6.09 -20.74
N SER A 6 15.86 7.11 -20.96
CA SER A 6 15.51 8.13 -21.96
C SER A 6 16.05 7.65 -23.30
N ALA A 7 15.17 7.37 -24.24
CA ALA A 7 15.54 6.97 -25.61
C ALA A 7 16.48 7.98 -26.28
N ARG A 8 16.53 9.22 -25.79
CA ARG A 8 17.36 10.32 -26.31
C ARG A 8 18.68 10.52 -25.54
N CYS A 9 18.88 9.88 -24.39
CA CYS A 9 20.11 10.02 -23.62
C CYS A 9 21.21 9.10 -24.15
N ARG A 10 22.32 9.71 -24.57
CA ARG A 10 23.48 8.98 -25.09
C ARG A 10 24.14 8.09 -24.03
N VAL A 11 24.09 8.49 -22.75
CA VAL A 11 24.66 7.69 -21.65
C VAL A 11 23.74 6.52 -21.30
N CYS A 12 22.41 6.71 -21.30
CA CYS A 12 21.46 5.60 -21.09
C CYS A 12 21.58 4.51 -22.17
N ASN A 13 21.94 4.90 -23.40
CA ASN A 13 22.05 4.02 -24.56
C ASN A 13 23.48 3.55 -24.83
N SER A 14 24.47 3.96 -24.02
CA SER A 14 25.87 3.54 -24.18
C SER A 14 26.11 2.19 -23.52
N ALA A 15 26.96 1.36 -24.14
CA ALA A 15 27.40 0.10 -23.56
C ALA A 15 28.18 0.29 -22.25
N TYR A 16 28.79 1.47 -22.05
CA TYR A 16 29.63 1.80 -20.90
C TYR A 16 28.89 2.59 -19.81
N ARG A 17 27.54 2.60 -19.82
CA ARG A 17 26.71 3.29 -18.84
C ARG A 17 27.15 3.03 -17.40
N ALA A 18 27.31 1.75 -17.05
CA ALA A 18 27.63 1.34 -15.67
C ALA A 18 29.01 1.86 -15.20
N GLU A 19 29.97 1.97 -16.10
CA GLU A 19 31.31 2.47 -15.79
C GLU A 19 31.33 3.99 -15.60
N ILE A 20 30.58 4.72 -16.43
CA ILE A 20 30.40 6.17 -16.30
C ILE A 20 29.75 6.52 -14.96
N GLU A 21 28.70 5.78 -14.61
CA GLU A 21 27.98 5.91 -13.34
C GLU A 21 28.90 5.60 -12.14
N LYS A 22 29.74 4.56 -12.25
CA LYS A 22 30.72 4.20 -11.22
C LYS A 22 31.79 5.28 -11.02
N TRP A 23 32.38 5.80 -12.09
CA TRP A 23 33.40 6.83 -12.00
C TRP A 23 32.86 8.12 -11.38
N CYS A 24 31.63 8.52 -11.73
CA CYS A 24 31.05 9.74 -11.18
C CYS A 24 30.54 9.59 -9.73
N LYS A 25 30.03 8.41 -9.32
CA LYS A 25 29.49 8.21 -7.96
C LYS A 25 30.52 7.70 -6.95
N GLU A 26 31.27 6.66 -7.30
CA GLU A 26 32.18 5.97 -6.37
C GLU A 26 33.57 6.60 -6.36
N GLU A 27 34.08 6.98 -7.53
CA GLU A 27 35.41 7.59 -7.66
C GLU A 27 35.37 9.13 -7.60
N GLY A 28 34.18 9.74 -7.61
CA GLY A 28 34.00 11.19 -7.51
C GLY A 28 34.50 11.98 -8.72
N LEU A 29 34.65 11.35 -9.90
CA LEU A 29 35.13 12.03 -11.09
C LEU A 29 34.11 13.05 -11.61
N SER A 30 34.61 14.24 -11.94
CA SER A 30 33.81 15.23 -12.64
C SER A 30 33.34 14.71 -14.02
N PRO A 31 32.17 15.15 -14.53
CA PRO A 31 31.68 14.76 -15.85
C PRO A 31 32.67 15.05 -17.00
N ARG A 32 33.56 16.04 -16.82
CA ARG A 32 34.64 16.35 -17.77
C ARG A 32 35.73 15.29 -17.74
N ALA A 33 36.14 14.85 -16.55
CA ALA A 33 37.12 13.79 -16.38
C ALA A 33 36.58 12.44 -16.89
N ALA A 34 35.31 12.13 -16.61
CA ALA A 34 34.65 10.93 -17.13
C ALA A 34 34.58 10.93 -18.68
N SER A 35 34.26 12.08 -19.30
CA SER A 35 34.26 12.23 -20.77
C SER A 35 35.64 12.04 -21.38
N ALA A 36 36.70 12.60 -20.77
CA ALA A 36 38.07 12.41 -21.22
C ALA A 36 38.52 10.94 -21.10
N ARG A 37 38.18 10.29 -19.98
CA ARG A 37 38.50 8.89 -19.72
C ARG A 37 37.77 7.93 -20.67
N LEU A 38 36.50 8.21 -21.00
CA LEU A 38 35.76 7.46 -22.02
C LEU A 38 36.44 7.53 -23.39
N LEU A 39 36.92 8.73 -23.77
CA LEU A 39 37.60 8.92 -25.04
C LEU A 39 38.95 8.21 -25.08
N GLU A 40 39.68 8.19 -23.97
CA GLU A 40 41.00 7.58 -23.85
C GLU A 40 40.93 6.05 -23.81
N GLN A 41 40.04 5.48 -23.00
CA GLN A 41 39.95 4.03 -22.78
C GLN A 41 39.13 3.31 -23.85
N TYR A 42 38.02 3.91 -24.28
CA TYR A 42 37.03 3.23 -25.13
C TYR A 42 36.83 3.90 -26.49
N LYS A 43 37.53 5.01 -26.76
CA LYS A 43 37.38 5.83 -27.98
C LYS A 43 35.94 6.30 -28.24
N GLU A 44 35.09 6.29 -27.21
CA GLU A 44 33.70 6.73 -27.33
C GLU A 44 33.57 8.21 -27.02
N LYS A 45 32.85 8.95 -27.88
CA LYS A 45 32.67 10.39 -27.76
C LYS A 45 31.32 10.72 -27.13
N ILE A 46 31.28 10.71 -25.79
CA ILE A 46 30.17 11.27 -25.02
C ILE A 46 30.57 12.63 -24.46
N SER A 47 29.72 13.64 -24.69
CA SER A 47 29.93 14.98 -24.14
C SER A 47 29.80 14.99 -22.62
N HIS A 48 30.69 15.73 -21.95
CA HIS A 48 30.59 16.01 -20.51
C HIS A 48 29.22 16.56 -20.10
N LYS A 49 28.56 17.34 -20.98
CA LYS A 49 27.20 17.87 -20.73
C LYS A 49 26.16 16.75 -20.68
N SER A 50 26.28 15.76 -21.56
CA SER A 50 25.39 14.59 -21.58
C SER A 50 25.60 13.70 -20.36
N ILE A 51 26.85 13.58 -19.88
CA ILE A 51 27.16 12.86 -18.63
C ILE A 51 26.57 13.60 -17.43
N TRP A 52 26.76 14.92 -17.35
CA TRP A 52 26.16 15.73 -16.27
C TRP A 52 24.62 15.62 -16.27
N GLN A 53 23.99 15.74 -17.44
CA GLN A 53 22.53 15.61 -17.54
C GLN A 53 22.05 14.22 -17.11
N HIS A 54 22.75 13.15 -17.52
CA HIS A 54 22.43 11.79 -17.09
C HIS A 54 22.54 11.61 -15.58
N MET A 55 23.62 12.10 -14.98
CA MET A 55 23.85 11.98 -13.54
C MET A 55 22.82 12.74 -12.72
N THR A 56 22.40 13.93 -13.18
CA THR A 56 21.42 14.77 -12.47
C THR A 56 19.98 14.29 -12.71
N GLU A 57 19.62 13.89 -13.92
CA GLU A 57 18.21 13.67 -14.29
C GLU A 57 17.80 12.19 -14.30
N HIS A 58 18.71 11.24 -14.54
CA HIS A 58 18.34 9.83 -14.79
C HIS A 58 18.98 8.85 -13.82
N PHE A 59 20.17 9.17 -13.30
CA PHE A 59 20.93 8.27 -12.45
C PHE A 59 20.33 8.17 -11.05
N ASP A 60 20.03 9.29 -10.40
CA ASP A 60 19.46 9.29 -9.04
C ASP A 60 17.97 8.95 -9.00
N VAL A 61 17.26 9.05 -10.12
CA VAL A 61 15.82 8.70 -10.18
C VAL A 61 15.57 7.24 -9.78
N ARG A 62 16.51 6.30 -10.01
CA ARG A 62 16.35 4.89 -9.57
C ARG A 62 16.61 4.68 -8.08
N ALA A 63 17.50 5.45 -7.48
CA ALA A 63 17.74 5.37 -6.04
C ALA A 63 16.58 6.05 -5.30
N GLU A 64 16.22 7.25 -5.74
CA GLU A 64 15.10 8.01 -5.21
C GLU A 64 13.76 7.28 -5.39
N ALA A 65 13.48 6.69 -6.55
CA ALA A 65 12.25 5.91 -6.75
C ALA A 65 12.20 4.66 -5.85
N ARG A 66 13.34 4.01 -5.59
CA ARG A 66 13.40 2.87 -4.66
C ARG A 66 13.17 3.31 -3.22
N GLU A 67 13.79 4.40 -2.78
CA GLU A 67 13.55 4.95 -1.45
C GLU A 67 12.11 5.43 -1.27
N GLN A 68 11.55 6.11 -2.26
CA GLN A 68 10.15 6.53 -2.24
C GLN A 68 9.20 5.33 -2.22
N TYR A 69 9.49 4.28 -2.99
CA TYR A 69 8.71 3.04 -2.97
C TYR A 69 8.75 2.35 -1.60
N GLN A 70 9.93 2.23 -0.98
CA GLN A 70 10.07 1.66 0.37
C GLN A 70 9.30 2.48 1.41
N ARG A 71 9.45 3.81 1.40
CA ARG A 71 8.67 4.70 2.29
C ARG A 71 7.17 4.56 2.06
N SER A 72 6.74 4.44 0.80
CA SER A 72 5.34 4.25 0.47
C SER A 72 4.81 2.89 0.95
N LYS A 73 5.63 1.83 0.91
CA LYS A 73 5.26 0.50 1.41
C LYS A 73 5.09 0.51 2.93
N GLU A 74 6.00 1.14 3.66
CA GLU A 74 5.90 1.29 5.12
C GLU A 74 4.65 2.09 5.53
N GLN A 75 4.39 3.20 4.84
CA GLN A 75 3.18 4.01 5.07
C GLN A 75 1.90 3.22 4.77
N MET A 76 1.90 2.44 3.68
CA MET A 76 0.77 1.59 3.32
C MET A 76 0.53 0.52 4.39
N GLN A 77 1.58 -0.13 4.88
CA GLN A 77 1.47 -1.13 5.95
C GLN A 77 0.88 -0.53 7.23
N GLN A 78 1.39 0.62 7.67
CA GLN A 78 0.87 1.32 8.87
C GLN A 78 -0.61 1.72 8.71
N LEU A 79 -1.00 2.18 7.51
CA LEU A 79 -2.39 2.53 7.23
C LEU A 79 -3.29 1.28 7.28
N VAL A 80 -2.85 0.17 6.70
CA VAL A 80 -3.60 -1.10 6.71
C VAL A 80 -3.74 -1.63 8.13
N GLU A 81 -2.67 -1.68 8.92
CA GLU A 81 -2.71 -2.12 10.32
C GLU A 81 -3.69 -1.30 11.16
N LYS A 82 -3.64 0.03 11.04
CA LYS A 82 -4.57 0.92 11.75
C LYS A 82 -6.03 0.63 11.35
N ARG A 83 -6.28 0.44 10.06
CA ARG A 83 -7.62 0.19 9.54
C ARG A 83 -8.15 -1.18 9.97
N LEU A 84 -7.30 -2.21 10.03
CA LEU A 84 -7.67 -3.52 10.57
C LEU A 84 -8.05 -3.40 12.05
N SER A 85 -7.26 -2.68 12.85
CA SER A 85 -7.58 -2.43 14.26
C SER A 85 -8.92 -1.68 14.44
N ASP A 86 -9.21 -0.69 13.58
CA ASP A 86 -10.50 0.01 13.59
C ASP A 86 -11.67 -0.96 13.28
N ILE A 87 -11.48 -1.89 12.35
CA ILE A 87 -12.47 -2.91 11.99
C ILE A 87 -12.69 -3.90 13.13
N GLU A 88 -11.62 -4.38 13.77
CA GLU A 88 -11.71 -5.28 14.94
C GLU A 88 -12.49 -4.62 16.07
N MET A 89 -12.19 -3.34 16.37
CA MET A 89 -12.93 -2.58 17.38
C MET A 89 -14.42 -2.44 17.03
N LEU A 90 -14.75 -2.22 15.76
CA LEU A 90 -16.15 -2.16 15.31
C LEU A 90 -16.85 -3.51 15.45
N ASP A 91 -16.15 -4.62 15.20
CA ASP A 91 -16.68 -5.98 15.39
C ASP A 91 -16.97 -6.27 16.86
N ASP A 92 -16.07 -5.90 17.77
CA ASP A 92 -16.26 -6.06 19.21
C ASP A 92 -17.48 -5.28 19.71
N ILE A 93 -17.63 -4.03 19.28
CA ILE A 93 -18.78 -3.19 19.64
C ILE A 93 -20.07 -3.76 19.04
N ALA A 94 -20.05 -4.14 17.76
CA ALA A 94 -21.22 -4.71 17.10
C ALA A 94 -21.65 -6.02 17.77
N TYR A 95 -20.70 -6.87 18.17
CA TYR A 95 -20.97 -8.11 18.89
C TYR A 95 -21.59 -7.83 20.27
N GLY A 96 -21.04 -6.86 21.02
CA GLY A 96 -21.60 -6.43 22.31
C GLY A 96 -23.04 -5.94 22.18
N SER A 97 -23.32 -5.04 21.24
CA SER A 97 -24.68 -4.54 21.00
C SER A 97 -25.62 -5.63 20.49
N PHE A 98 -25.11 -6.61 19.73
CA PHE A 98 -25.90 -7.77 19.27
C PHE A 98 -26.30 -8.69 20.42
N GLU A 99 -25.37 -9.07 21.29
CA GLU A 99 -25.67 -9.92 22.45
C GLU A 99 -26.65 -9.23 23.40
N LEU A 100 -26.49 -7.92 23.63
CA LEU A 100 -27.45 -7.14 24.41
C LEU A 100 -28.84 -7.11 23.74
N ASN A 101 -28.90 -6.92 22.42
CA ASN A 101 -30.16 -6.96 21.67
C ASN A 101 -30.83 -8.33 21.78
N ARG A 102 -30.04 -9.41 21.67
CA ARG A 102 -30.50 -10.79 21.76
C ARG A 102 -31.08 -11.08 23.15
N ALA A 103 -30.38 -10.69 24.22
CA ALA A 103 -30.86 -10.84 25.59
C ALA A 103 -32.16 -10.05 25.83
N ALA A 104 -32.21 -8.80 25.37
CA ALA A 104 -33.40 -7.96 25.51
C ALA A 104 -34.62 -8.54 24.75
N ARG A 105 -34.41 -9.10 23.56
CA ARG A 105 -35.46 -9.81 22.81
C ARG A 105 -35.95 -11.08 23.51
N ALA A 106 -35.04 -11.84 24.13
CA ALA A 106 -35.41 -13.02 24.91
C ALA A 106 -36.29 -12.64 26.11
N TRP A 107 -35.89 -11.62 26.86
CA TRP A 107 -36.67 -11.12 27.98
C TRP A 107 -38.04 -10.58 27.56
N LEU A 108 -38.11 -9.84 26.45
CA LEU A 108 -39.39 -9.37 25.90
C LEU A 108 -40.31 -10.53 25.53
N ARG A 109 -39.76 -11.62 24.97
CA ARG A 109 -40.53 -12.81 24.59
C ARG A 109 -41.16 -13.48 25.80
N GLU A 110 -40.43 -13.60 26.90
CA GLU A 110 -40.96 -14.12 28.17
C GLU A 110 -42.09 -13.24 28.72
N LEU A 111 -41.92 -11.92 28.68
CA LEU A 111 -42.96 -10.98 29.12
C LEU A 111 -44.23 -11.02 28.26
N VAL A 112 -44.09 -11.26 26.95
CA VAL A 112 -45.23 -11.42 26.04
C VAL A 112 -45.99 -12.72 26.30
N GLN A 113 -45.30 -13.79 26.70
CA GLN A 113 -45.92 -15.06 27.09
C GLN A 113 -46.72 -14.93 28.39
N ASP A 114 -46.21 -14.13 29.34
CA ASP A 114 -46.93 -13.74 30.55
C ASP A 114 -47.94 -12.62 30.25
N ARG A 115 -49.12 -12.97 29.70
CA ARG A 115 -50.21 -12.05 29.30
C ARG A 115 -50.65 -11.00 30.35
N ASN A 116 -50.26 -11.15 31.62
CA ASN A 116 -50.57 -10.23 32.72
C ASN A 116 -49.48 -9.20 33.05
N LYS A 117 -48.30 -9.25 32.41
CA LYS A 117 -47.20 -8.32 32.69
C LYS A 117 -47.20 -7.16 31.69
N LYS A 118 -47.16 -5.92 32.20
CA LYS A 118 -46.94 -4.73 31.36
C LYS A 118 -45.51 -4.76 30.83
N ILE A 119 -45.36 -4.57 29.52
CA ILE A 119 -44.06 -4.46 28.88
C ILE A 119 -43.45 -3.09 29.25
N PRO A 120 -42.26 -3.06 29.86
CA PRO A 120 -41.59 -1.79 30.16
C PRO A 120 -41.17 -1.08 28.86
N LYS A 121 -41.50 0.20 28.73
CA LYS A 121 -41.10 1.02 27.58
C LYS A 121 -39.57 1.06 27.42
N ALA A 122 -38.84 1.14 28.54
CA ALA A 122 -37.38 1.11 28.56
C ALA A 122 -36.78 -0.14 27.88
N LEU A 123 -37.45 -1.30 27.97
CA LEU A 123 -37.00 -2.53 27.31
C LEU A 123 -37.20 -2.46 25.79
N VAL A 124 -38.32 -1.89 25.34
CA VAL A 124 -38.61 -1.67 23.91
C VAL A 124 -37.63 -0.66 23.32
N ASP A 125 -37.36 0.42 24.04
CA ASP A 125 -36.39 1.44 23.65
C ASP A 125 -34.98 0.84 23.56
N LEU A 126 -34.55 0.02 24.54
CA LEU A 126 -33.27 -0.68 24.52
C LEU A 126 -33.12 -1.58 23.27
N ILE A 127 -34.16 -2.33 22.91
CA ILE A 127 -34.16 -3.20 21.72
C ILE A 127 -34.04 -2.36 20.44
N SER A 128 -34.74 -1.23 20.37
CA SER A 128 -34.70 -0.34 19.22
C SER A 128 -33.30 0.26 19.03
N THR A 129 -32.73 0.81 20.10
CA THR A 129 -31.41 1.46 20.10
C THR A 129 -30.31 0.47 19.76
N THR A 130 -30.24 -0.67 20.44
CA THR A 130 -29.19 -1.69 20.19
C THR A 130 -29.30 -2.28 18.78
N ALA A 131 -30.51 -2.44 18.24
CA ALA A 131 -30.67 -2.86 16.84
C ALA A 131 -30.23 -1.78 15.84
N ALA A 132 -30.41 -0.50 16.16
CA ALA A 132 -29.94 0.62 15.34
C ALA A 132 -28.42 0.73 15.35
N GLU A 133 -27.80 0.61 16.53
CA GLU A 133 -26.34 0.59 16.69
C GLU A 133 -25.70 -0.55 15.91
N VAL A 134 -26.20 -1.79 16.03
CA VAL A 134 -25.68 -2.93 15.25
C VAL A 134 -25.70 -2.65 13.75
N ARG A 135 -26.79 -2.08 13.22
CA ARG A 135 -26.86 -1.70 11.79
C ARG A 135 -25.84 -0.61 11.44
N GLN A 136 -25.66 0.38 12.31
CA GLN A 136 -24.71 1.46 12.09
C GLN A 136 -23.26 0.97 12.09
N HIS A 137 -22.90 0.08 13.02
CA HIS A 137 -21.56 -0.50 13.09
C HIS A 137 -21.27 -1.40 11.88
N LEU A 138 -22.24 -2.22 11.46
CA LEU A 138 -22.11 -3.04 10.25
C LEU A 138 -21.95 -2.18 8.99
N LYS A 139 -22.67 -1.07 8.89
CA LYS A 139 -22.52 -0.12 7.78
C LYS A 139 -21.15 0.57 7.80
N ALA A 140 -20.71 1.05 8.95
CA ALA A 140 -19.38 1.65 9.11
C ALA A 140 -18.27 0.64 8.74
N LYS A 141 -18.45 -0.64 9.11
CA LYS A 141 -17.55 -1.72 8.70
C LYS A 141 -17.55 -1.94 7.17
N GLN A 142 -18.72 -1.95 6.52
CA GLN A 142 -18.80 -2.04 5.06
C GLN A 142 -18.12 -0.85 4.36
N GLU A 143 -18.32 0.37 4.88
CA GLU A 143 -17.67 1.58 4.36
C GLU A 143 -16.14 1.49 4.48
N LEU A 144 -15.62 0.91 5.56
CA LEU A 144 -14.18 0.67 5.75
C LEU A 144 -13.64 -0.48 4.90
N LEU A 145 -14.45 -1.52 4.62
CA LEU A 145 -14.02 -2.67 3.81
C LEU A 145 -14.08 -2.42 2.31
N GLY A 146 -14.84 -1.41 1.87
CA GLY A 146 -14.83 -0.92 0.49
C GLY A 146 -16.19 -1.00 -0.21
N GLU A 147 -16.90 0.13 -0.26
CA GLU A 147 -17.82 0.49 -1.35
C GLU A 147 -17.42 1.83 -2.02
N ASP A 148 -16.37 2.50 -1.52
CA ASP A 148 -15.93 3.82 -2.01
C ASP A 148 -14.67 3.66 -2.89
N PRO A 149 -14.69 4.04 -4.18
CA PRO A 149 -13.61 3.82 -5.16
C PRO A 149 -12.23 4.42 -4.78
N ALA A 150 -12.17 5.24 -3.72
CA ALA A 150 -10.96 5.92 -3.28
C ALA A 150 -10.18 5.19 -2.16
N ASN A 151 -10.78 4.20 -1.46
CA ASN A 151 -10.23 3.62 -0.23
C ASN A 151 -10.34 2.09 -0.19
N ASP A 152 -10.04 1.42 -1.29
CA ASP A 152 -10.22 -0.03 -1.40
C ASP A 152 -9.14 -0.79 -0.61
N ILE A 153 -9.35 -0.93 0.70
CA ILE A 153 -8.50 -1.70 1.61
C ILE A 153 -8.41 -3.16 1.14
N ALA A 154 -9.46 -3.68 0.49
CA ALA A 154 -9.43 -5.00 -0.13
C ALA A 154 -8.37 -5.09 -1.24
N ASP A 155 -8.23 -4.05 -2.06
CA ASP A 155 -7.18 -3.99 -3.08
C ASP A 155 -5.79 -3.76 -2.46
N ALA A 156 -5.68 -2.95 -1.40
CA ALA A 156 -4.42 -2.78 -0.67
C ALA A 156 -3.94 -4.10 -0.03
N LEU A 157 -4.86 -4.85 0.59
CA LEU A 157 -4.60 -6.18 1.14
C LEU A 157 -4.26 -7.19 0.03
N ARG A 158 -4.98 -7.16 -1.10
CA ARG A 158 -4.66 -8.01 -2.26
C ARG A 158 -3.26 -7.72 -2.81
N THR A 159 -2.83 -6.46 -2.81
CA THR A 159 -1.49 -6.07 -3.27
C THR A 159 -0.42 -6.48 -2.27
N LEU A 160 -0.68 -6.34 -0.96
CA LEU A 160 0.26 -6.73 0.10
C LEU A 160 0.41 -8.24 0.27
N TRP A 161 -0.63 -9.03 -0.01
CA TRP A 161 -0.64 -10.49 0.17
C TRP A 161 -0.59 -11.29 -1.14
N GLY A 162 -0.76 -10.64 -2.30
CA GLY A 162 -0.81 -11.30 -3.62
C GLY A 162 0.51 -11.34 -4.39
N ASP A 163 1.53 -10.57 -3.97
CA ASP A 163 2.81 -10.46 -4.68
C ASP A 163 3.89 -11.45 -4.20
N ASP A 164 3.62 -12.28 -3.18
CA ASP A 164 4.58 -13.28 -2.69
C ASP A 164 4.73 -14.52 -3.63
N ASP A 165 3.95 -14.63 -4.71
CA ASP A 165 3.90 -15.84 -5.56
C ASP A 165 4.53 -15.71 -6.96
N VAL A 166 5.16 -14.58 -7.33
CA VAL A 166 5.57 -14.37 -8.75
C VAL A 166 7.06 -14.58 -9.04
N ASP A 167 7.98 -14.52 -8.06
CA ASP A 167 9.42 -14.55 -8.36
C ASP A 167 10.14 -15.91 -8.22
N ASP A 168 9.48 -16.97 -7.72
CA ASP A 168 10.14 -18.28 -7.54
C ASP A 168 10.02 -19.23 -8.74
N LYS A 169 9.28 -18.86 -9.80
CA LYS A 169 9.15 -19.68 -11.03
C LYS A 169 10.14 -19.32 -12.14
N ALA A 170 10.97 -18.29 -11.99
CA ALA A 170 11.94 -17.90 -13.03
C ALA A 170 13.31 -18.61 -12.94
N LYS A 171 13.55 -19.49 -11.97
CA LYS A 171 14.83 -20.21 -11.79
C LYS A 171 14.78 -21.73 -12.02
N ALA A 172 13.65 -22.29 -12.46
CA ALA A 172 13.53 -23.72 -12.71
C ALA A 172 13.18 -24.02 -14.17
N ALA A 173 14.14 -23.85 -15.06
CA ALA A 173 14.17 -24.54 -16.35
C ALA A 173 15.63 -24.75 -16.77
N PRO A 174 16.24 -25.92 -16.47
CA PRO A 174 17.43 -26.37 -17.16
C PRO A 174 17.01 -27.17 -18.40
N ASP A 175 17.47 -26.77 -19.57
CA ASP A 175 17.74 -27.66 -20.70
C ASP A 175 19.13 -27.30 -21.24
#